data_AF-A0A6N9UCB3-F1
#
_entry.id   AF-A0A6N9UCB3-F1
#
_cell.length_a   1.000
_cell.length_b   1.000
_cell.length_c   1.000
_cell.angle_alpha   90.00
_cell.angle_beta   90.00
_cell.angle_gamma   90.00
#
_symmetry.space_group_name_H-M   'P 1'
#
loop_
_entity.id
_entity.type
_entity.pdbx_description
1 polymer ?
#
loop_
_entity_poly.entity_id
_entity_poly.type
_entity_poly.pdbx_seq_one_letter_code
_entity_poly.pdbx_strand_id
1 'polypeptide(L)'
;MQIRLTVLAPRSGQTPPRACDVLVTAPAGTSLAAVASNLAAAVTGPEGSQGGGAVVLYAGRERLDAQRCALGEPPLVDGAVLCLQAPGEDEGADDAVPARLHVVAGPDAGGVHL
;
A
#
# COMPACT_ATOMS: atom_id res chain seq x y z
N MET A 1 11.52 -12.50 -3.35
CA MET A 1 11.64 -11.06 -3.00
C MET A 1 10.89 -10.79 -1.71
N GLN A 2 11.15 -9.65 -1.09
CA GLN A 2 10.43 -9.20 0.10
C GLN A 2 10.12 -7.71 -0.08
N ILE A 3 8.85 -7.32 0.07
CA ILE A 3 8.41 -5.93 -0.03
C ILE A 3 7.51 -5.55 1.13
N ARG A 4 7.57 -4.29 1.50
CA ARG A 4 6.71 -3.65 2.50
C ARG A 4 5.56 -2.98 1.77
N LEU A 5 4.34 -3.26 2.20
CA LEU A 5 3.13 -2.61 1.71
C LEU A 5 2.41 -1.96 2.88
N THR A 6 1.85 -0.78 2.68
CA THR A 6 0.95 -0.15 3.66
C THR A 6 -0.47 -0.30 3.16
N VAL A 7 -1.36 -0.91 3.95
CA VAL A 7 -2.77 -1.11 3.60
C VAL A 7 -3.64 -0.23 4.48
N LEU A 8 -4.44 0.63 3.84
CA LEU A 8 -5.38 1.52 4.49
C LEU A 8 -6.77 0.86 4.54
N ALA A 9 -7.37 0.85 5.72
CA ALA A 9 -8.70 0.34 5.97
C ALA A 9 -9.76 1.19 5.26
N PRO A 10 -10.91 0.60 4.92
CA PRO A 10 -12.07 1.38 4.50
C PRO A 10 -12.46 2.38 5.60
N ARG A 11 -12.87 3.59 5.22
CA ARG A 11 -13.38 4.58 6.17
C ARG A 11 -14.69 4.09 6.79
N SER A 12 -14.75 3.98 8.12
CA SER A 12 -15.96 3.65 8.86
C SER A 12 -16.42 4.85 9.71
N GLY A 13 -17.28 5.67 9.13
CA GLY A 13 -17.89 6.81 9.84
C GLY A 13 -16.87 7.86 10.29
N GLN A 14 -16.94 8.27 11.57
CA GLN A 14 -16.11 9.34 12.14
C GLN A 14 -14.72 8.88 12.63
N THR A 15 -14.39 7.59 12.50
CA THR A 15 -13.10 7.07 12.94
C THR A 15 -12.04 7.31 11.86
N PRO A 16 -10.83 7.78 12.22
CA PRO A 16 -9.75 7.90 11.24
C PRO A 16 -9.44 6.54 10.59
N PRO A 17 -9.08 6.51 9.30
CA PRO A 17 -8.74 5.28 8.61
C PRO A 17 -7.55 4.60 9.29
N ARG A 18 -7.70 3.32 9.62
CA ARG A 18 -6.60 2.50 10.16
C ARG A 18 -5.63 2.15 9.05
N ALA A 19 -4.32 2.23 9.31
CA ALA A 19 -3.27 1.74 8.42
C ALA A 19 -2.60 0.51 9.01
N CYS A 20 -2.11 -0.38 8.16
CA CYS A 20 -1.29 -1.54 8.55
C CYS A 20 -0.15 -1.75 7.57
N ASP A 21 1.08 -1.78 8.08
CA ASP A 21 2.23 -2.20 7.31
C ASP A 21 2.34 -3.73 7.30
N VAL A 22 2.47 -4.30 6.11
CA VAL A 22 2.58 -5.74 5.87
C VAL A 22 3.87 -6.02 5.11
N LEU A 23 4.66 -6.93 5.66
CA LEU A 23 5.83 -7.48 4.97
C LEU A 23 5.39 -8.70 4.15
N VAL A 24 5.58 -8.65 2.83
CA VAL A 24 5.21 -9.72 1.91
C VAL A 24 6.47 -10.37 1.37
N THR A 25 6.62 -11.66 1.66
CA THR A 25 7.70 -12.49 1.11
C THR A 25 7.11 -13.47 0.09
N ALA A 26 7.42 -13.24 -1.18
CA ALA A 26 6.91 -14.03 -2.31
C ALA A 26 7.90 -13.98 -3.49
N PRO A 27 7.78 -14.86 -4.51
CA PRO A 27 8.49 -14.70 -5.77
C PRO A 27 8.15 -13.39 -6.49
N ALA A 28 9.08 -12.87 -7.30
CA ALA A 28 8.77 -11.71 -8.16
C ALA A 28 7.75 -12.08 -9.22
N GLY A 29 6.87 -11.14 -9.55
CA GLY A 29 5.76 -11.40 -10.48
C GLY A 29 4.56 -12.11 -9.83
N THR A 30 4.57 -12.35 -8.51
CA THR A 30 3.42 -12.96 -7.82
C THR A 30 2.18 -12.08 -7.99
N SER A 31 1.08 -12.67 -8.44
CA SER A 31 -0.20 -11.95 -8.61
C SER A 31 -0.69 -11.37 -7.26
N LEU A 32 -1.21 -10.13 -7.30
CA LEU A 32 -1.82 -9.49 -6.14
C LEU A 32 -2.96 -10.32 -5.53
N ALA A 33 -3.69 -11.06 -6.36
CA ALA A 33 -4.78 -11.92 -5.91
C ALA A 33 -4.34 -12.99 -4.92
N ALA A 34 -3.09 -13.47 -5.01
CA ALA A 34 -2.56 -14.49 -4.11
C ALA A 34 -2.39 -13.96 -2.67
N VAL A 35 -2.29 -12.65 -2.48
CA VAL A 35 -2.09 -12.01 -1.17
C VAL A 35 -3.24 -11.12 -0.71
N ALA A 36 -4.19 -10.80 -1.61
CA ALA A 36 -5.26 -9.83 -1.36
C ALA A 36 -6.10 -10.12 -0.10
N SER A 37 -6.52 -11.38 0.09
CA SER A 37 -7.30 -11.77 1.28
C SER A 37 -6.52 -11.61 2.57
N ASN A 38 -5.23 -11.93 2.56
CA ASN A 38 -4.36 -11.79 3.73
C ASN A 38 -4.11 -10.31 4.06
N LEU A 39 -3.92 -9.46 3.04
CA LEU A 39 -3.82 -8.00 3.21
C LEU A 39 -5.10 -7.41 3.81
N ALA A 40 -6.27 -7.86 3.32
CA ALA A 40 -7.54 -7.43 3.88
C ALA A 40 -7.70 -7.85 5.36
N ALA A 41 -7.37 -9.10 5.69
CA ALA A 41 -7.45 -9.61 7.05
C ALA A 41 -6.51 -8.87 8.03
N ALA A 42 -5.30 -8.50 7.57
CA ALA A 42 -4.33 -7.76 8.38
C ALA A 42 -4.87 -6.39 8.85
N VAL A 43 -5.67 -5.72 8.00
CA VAL A 43 -6.17 -4.37 8.28
C VAL A 43 -7.55 -4.35 8.95
N THR A 44 -8.43 -5.32 8.66
CA THR A 44 -9.78 -5.36 9.24
C THR A 44 -9.87 -6.11 10.58
N GLY A 45 -8.87 -6.95 10.90
CA GLY A 45 -8.89 -7.77 12.12
C GLY A 45 -9.90 -8.92 12.05
N PRO A 46 -9.93 -9.81 13.06
CA PRO A 46 -10.76 -11.02 13.04
C PRO A 46 -12.28 -10.74 12.96
N GLU A 47 -12.73 -9.61 13.51
CA GLU A 47 -14.14 -9.20 13.54
C GLU A 47 -14.59 -8.46 12.27
N GLY A 48 -13.66 -7.89 11.50
CA GLY A 48 -13.95 -7.09 10.31
C GLY A 48 -14.26 -7.91 9.05
N SER A 49 -14.30 -9.24 9.18
CA SER A 49 -14.66 -10.18 8.12
C SER A 49 -16.17 -10.30 7.88
N GLN A 50 -17.00 -9.50 8.57
CA GLN A 50 -18.46 -9.54 8.48
C GLN A 50 -19.04 -9.04 7.14
N GLY A 51 -18.21 -8.47 6.26
CA GLY A 51 -18.58 -8.19 4.87
C GLY A 51 -17.96 -9.22 3.94
N GLY A 52 -18.64 -10.34 3.67
CA GLY A 52 -18.22 -11.41 2.75
C GLY A 52 -18.16 -11.00 1.26
N GLY A 53 -17.83 -9.74 0.96
CA GLY A 53 -17.67 -9.21 -0.38
C GLY A 53 -16.26 -9.44 -0.94
N ALA A 54 -16.12 -9.28 -2.25
CA ALA A 54 -14.82 -9.37 -2.91
C ALA A 54 -13.84 -8.32 -2.35
N VAL A 55 -12.57 -8.70 -2.17
CA VAL A 55 -11.51 -7.75 -1.80
C VAL A 55 -11.21 -6.85 -3.00
N VAL A 56 -11.42 -5.55 -2.85
CA VAL A 56 -11.05 -4.54 -3.84
C VAL A 56 -9.92 -3.69 -3.28
N LEU A 57 -8.85 -3.56 -4.05
CA LEU A 57 -7.67 -2.77 -3.68
C LEU A 57 -7.47 -1.65 -4.69
N TYR A 58 -7.01 -0.51 -4.19
CA TYR A 58 -6.69 0.67 -4.98
C TYR A 58 -5.26 1.12 -4.71
N ALA A 59 -4.57 1.63 -5.73
CA ALA A 59 -3.35 2.42 -5.58
C ALA A 59 -3.72 3.88 -5.85
N GLY A 60 -3.74 4.71 -4.80
CA GLY A 60 -4.40 6.02 -4.88
C GLY A 60 -5.85 5.87 -5.36
N ARG A 61 -6.19 6.50 -6.49
CA ARG A 61 -7.53 6.42 -7.10
C ARG A 61 -7.70 5.26 -8.08
N GLU A 62 -6.62 4.61 -8.50
CA GLU A 62 -6.66 3.55 -9.49
C GLU A 62 -7.10 2.24 -8.85
N ARG A 63 -8.16 1.62 -9.38
CA ARG A 63 -8.59 0.28 -8.96
C ARG A 63 -7.64 -0.76 -9.56
N LEU A 64 -7.01 -1.55 -8.71
CA LEU A 64 -6.10 -2.61 -9.16
C LEU A 64 -6.87 -3.83 -9.63
N ASP A 65 -6.45 -4.38 -10.76
CA ASP A 65 -6.86 -5.72 -11.19
C ASP A 65 -5.94 -6.75 -10.52
N ALA A 66 -6.45 -7.40 -9.48
CA ALA A 66 -5.64 -8.32 -8.68
C ALA A 66 -5.06 -9.49 -9.48
N GLN A 67 -5.67 -9.88 -10.61
CA GLN A 67 -5.16 -10.96 -11.46
C GLN A 67 -4.04 -10.49 -12.37
N ARG A 68 -4.04 -9.21 -12.78
CA ARG A 68 -3.04 -8.64 -13.71
C ARG A 68 -1.88 -7.96 -13.00
N CYS A 69 -2.12 -7.33 -11.85
CA CYS A 69 -1.07 -6.65 -11.10
C CYS A 69 -0.18 -7.68 -10.38
N ALA A 70 1.13 -7.45 -10.42
CA ALA A 70 2.13 -8.36 -9.90
C ALA A 70 3.05 -7.67 -8.90
N LEU A 71 3.41 -8.37 -7.82
CA LEU A 71 4.33 -7.86 -6.80
C LEU A 71 5.74 -7.70 -7.40
N GLY A 72 6.35 -6.56 -7.12
CA GLY A 72 7.69 -6.19 -7.60
C GLY A 72 7.67 -5.34 -8.87
N GLU A 73 6.49 -5.11 -9.46
CA GLU A 73 6.30 -4.24 -10.62
C GLU A 73 5.40 -3.06 -10.24
N PRO A 74 5.61 -1.84 -10.79
CA PRO A 74 4.73 -0.72 -10.53
C PRO A 74 3.25 -1.05 -10.81
N PRO A 75 2.31 -0.70 -9.91
CA PRO A 75 2.51 0.09 -8.70
C PRO A 75 2.89 -0.69 -7.41
N LEU A 76 3.03 -2.01 -7.47
CA LEU A 76 3.22 -2.91 -6.32
C LEU A 76 4.70 -3.16 -5.96
N VAL A 77 5.43 -2.08 -5.75
CA VAL A 77 6.83 -2.10 -5.32
C VAL A 77 6.97 -1.94 -3.80
N ASP A 78 8.20 -2.03 -3.29
CA ASP A 78 8.47 -1.76 -1.87
C ASP A 78 8.03 -0.33 -1.48
N GLY A 79 7.29 -0.22 -0.38
CA GLY A 79 6.72 1.03 0.12
C GLY A 79 5.37 1.42 -0.50
N ALA A 80 4.78 0.60 -1.37
CA ALA A 80 3.50 0.93 -1.99
C ALA A 80 2.36 1.01 -0.96
N VAL A 81 1.50 2.02 -1.13
CA VAL A 81 0.32 2.27 -0.29
C VAL A 81 -0.93 1.84 -1.05
N LEU A 82 -1.74 1.00 -0.42
CA LEU A 82 -2.97 0.44 -0.97
C LEU A 82 -4.18 0.84 -0.12
N CYS A 83 -5.29 1.19 -0.76
CA CYS A 83 -6.55 1.44 -0.09
C CYS A 83 -7.52 0.26 -0.27
N LEU A 84 -8.13 -0.19 0.82
CA LEU A 84 -9.07 -1.30 0.82
C LEU A 84 -10.51 -0.80 0.63
N GLN A 85 -11.25 -1.43 -0.28
CA GLN A 85 -12.66 -1.21 -0.64
C GLN A 85 -13.04 0.17 -1.20
N ALA A 86 -12.26 1.21 -0.95
CA ALA A 86 -12.50 2.55 -1.47
C ALA A 86 -11.20 3.12 -2.07
N PRO A 87 -11.33 3.98 -3.11
CA PRO A 87 -10.18 4.71 -3.63
C PRO A 87 -9.59 5.59 -2.52
N GLY A 88 -8.26 5.71 -2.53
CA GLY A 88 -7.54 6.65 -1.68
C GLY A 88 -7.94 8.08 -1.97
N GLU A 89 -7.61 8.96 -1.03
CA GLU A 89 -7.67 10.38 -1.29
C GLU A 89 -6.70 10.73 -2.42
N ASP A 90 -7.11 11.71 -3.21
CA ASP A 90 -6.22 12.26 -4.22
C ASP A 90 -5.09 12.96 -3.47
N GLU A 91 -3.88 12.41 -3.49
CA GLU A 91 -2.66 13.18 -3.28
C GLU A 91 -2.38 14.01 -4.55
N GLY A 92 -3.43 14.73 -4.98
CA GLY A 92 -3.56 15.68 -6.06
C GLY A 92 -3.13 15.26 -7.47
N ALA A 93 -3.96 15.62 -8.45
CA ALA A 93 -3.44 16.52 -9.50
C ALA A 93 -3.13 17.89 -8.86
N ASP A 94 -2.24 17.92 -7.86
CA ASP A 94 -1.72 19.16 -7.31
C ASP A 94 -0.72 19.66 -8.35
N ASP A 95 -0.91 20.89 -8.80
CA ASP A 95 0.06 21.61 -9.61
C ASP A 95 1.45 21.32 -9.02
N ALA A 96 2.33 20.65 -9.77
CA ALA A 96 3.47 19.91 -9.21
C ALA A 96 4.32 20.78 -8.26
N VAL A 97 3.94 20.84 -6.98
CA VAL A 97 4.69 21.54 -5.96
C VAL A 97 5.83 20.59 -5.64
N PRO A 98 7.10 20.93 -5.96
CA PRO A 98 8.19 20.02 -5.71
C PRO A 98 8.26 19.78 -4.20
N ALA A 99 7.93 18.56 -3.76
CA ALA A 99 8.17 18.12 -2.41
C ALA A 99 9.67 18.30 -2.13
N ARG A 100 10.00 19.19 -1.19
CA ARG A 100 11.39 19.47 -0.82
C ARG A 100 11.78 18.55 0.33
N LEU A 101 12.57 17.53 0.04
CA LEU A 101 13.26 16.76 1.06
C LEU A 101 14.48 17.57 1.53
N HIS A 102 14.44 18.11 2.75
CA HIS A 102 15.60 18.76 3.36
C HIS A 102 16.44 17.72 4.11
N VAL A 103 17.42 17.12 3.43
CA VAL A 103 18.37 16.19 4.05
C VAL A 103 19.41 16.99 4.82
N VAL A 104 19.33 17.00 6.15
CA VAL A 104 20.41 17.51 7.00
C VAL A 104 21.36 16.36 7.29
N ALA A 105 22.56 16.38 6.73
CA ALA A 105 23.60 15.44 7.10
C ALA A 105 24.00 15.69 8.57
N GLY A 106 23.68 14.74 9.45
CA GLY A 106 24.37 14.64 10.74
C GLY A 106 25.84 14.25 10.52
N PRO A 107 26.73 14.43 11.51
CA PRO A 107 28.16 14.15 11.37
C PRO A 107 28.50 12.71 10.92
N ASP A 108 27.58 11.76 11.10
CA ASP A 108 27.72 10.34 10.73
C ASP A 108 26.95 9.93 9.45
N ALA A 109 26.61 10.86 8.54
CA ALA A 109 26.03 10.52 7.23
C ALA A 109 27.09 9.92 6.27
N GLY A 110 27.66 8.78 6.65
CA GLY A 110 28.65 8.02 5.88
C GLY A 110 28.02 7.31 4.69
N GLY A 111 27.89 8.00 3.57
CA GLY A 111 27.54 7.40 2.28
C GLY A 111 28.77 6.85 1.58
N VAL A 112 29.03 5.54 1.68
CA VAL A 112 29.92 4.85 0.75
C VAL A 112 29.18 4.62 -0.56
N HIS A 113 29.63 5.27 -1.63
CA HIS A 113 29.20 4.96 -3.00
C HIS A 113 30.34 4.14 -3.62
N LEU A 114 30.04 2.90 -4.05
CA LEU A 114 30.95 2.06 -4.84
C LEU A 114 30.82 2.41 -6.34
#